data_AF-A0A094H0Z6-F1
#
_entry.id   AF-A0A094H0Z6-F1
#
_cell.length_a   1.000
_cell.length_b   1.000
_cell.length_c   1.000
_cell.angle_alpha   90.00
_cell.angle_beta   90.00
_cell.angle_gamma   90.00
#
_symmetry.space_group_name_H-M   'P 1'
#
loop_
_entity.id
_entity.type
_entity.pdbx_description
1 polymer ?
#
loop_
_entity_poly.entity_id
_entity_poly.type
_entity_poly.pdbx_seq_one_letter_code
_entity_poly.pdbx_strand_id
1 'polypeptide(L)'
;MNSFRIARAALRVRAPAMKAPVQRRGYAEAVSDKIKLSLNLPHQKVYTSHDVVQVNIAAESGEMGLLANHVPSIEQLKPGLIEVIEESAGSKQFFLSGGFAVMNPNSVLSINAVEGFPLEDFSIEAVRSQLTEAQKVASGNGSVTEIAEANIEIEVLESLQAALK
;
A
#
# COMPACT_ATOMS: atom_id res chain seq x y z
N MET A 1 -47.69 -72.21 55.34
CA MET A 1 -47.85 -71.01 54.48
C MET A 1 -47.06 -69.87 55.08
N ASN A 2 -45.87 -69.57 54.55
CA ASN A 2 -45.18 -68.31 54.82
C ASN A 2 -44.26 -67.98 53.65
N SER A 3 -44.58 -66.90 52.94
CA SER A 3 -43.96 -66.46 51.70
C SER A 3 -42.77 -65.55 51.98
N PHE A 4 -41.57 -65.99 51.60
CA PHE A 4 -40.39 -65.11 51.54
C PHE A 4 -40.54 -64.16 50.35
N ARG A 5 -40.63 -62.85 50.63
CA ARG A 5 -40.56 -61.79 49.61
C ARG A 5 -39.09 -61.45 49.34
N ILE A 6 -38.61 -61.78 48.15
CA ILE A 6 -37.30 -61.33 47.65
C ILE A 6 -37.50 -59.97 46.98
N ALA A 7 -36.92 -58.91 47.56
CA ALA A 7 -36.89 -57.59 46.94
C ALA A 7 -35.77 -57.55 45.88
N ARG A 8 -36.14 -57.39 44.60
CA ARG A 8 -35.18 -57.12 43.52
C ARG A 8 -34.80 -55.65 43.53
N ALA A 9 -33.55 -55.34 43.87
CA ALA A 9 -32.97 -54.01 43.68
C ALA A 9 -32.69 -53.76 42.20
N ALA A 10 -33.34 -52.77 41.60
CA ALA A 10 -33.07 -52.34 40.23
C ALA A 10 -31.92 -51.32 40.23
N LEU A 11 -30.75 -51.72 39.71
CA LEU A 11 -29.63 -50.81 39.49
C LEU A 11 -29.88 -50.01 38.21
N ARG A 12 -30.18 -48.70 38.32
CA ARG A 12 -30.25 -47.81 37.15
C ARG A 12 -28.82 -47.49 36.68
N VAL A 13 -28.44 -48.00 35.52
CA VAL A 13 -27.22 -47.58 34.81
C VAL A 13 -27.45 -46.17 34.27
N ARG A 14 -26.70 -45.19 34.78
CA ARG A 14 -26.65 -43.82 34.21
C ARG A 14 -25.86 -43.88 32.90
N ALA A 15 -26.47 -43.48 31.79
CA ALA A 15 -25.77 -43.25 30.53
C ALA A 15 -24.71 -42.14 30.69
N PRO A 16 -23.56 -42.21 30.02
CA PRO A 16 -22.57 -41.13 30.05
C PRO A 16 -23.17 -39.92 29.31
N ALA A 17 -23.18 -38.76 29.97
CA ALA A 17 -23.56 -37.52 29.32
C ALA A 17 -22.56 -37.23 28.20
N MET A 18 -22.99 -37.35 26.93
CA MET A 18 -22.21 -36.84 25.81
C MET A 18 -22.10 -35.32 25.97
N LYS A 19 -20.91 -34.82 26.29
CA LYS A 19 -20.64 -33.38 26.29
C LYS A 19 -20.78 -32.91 24.84
N ALA A 20 -21.81 -32.11 24.57
CA ALA A 20 -21.96 -31.45 23.27
C ALA A 20 -20.66 -30.71 22.93
N PRO A 21 -20.18 -30.77 21.67
CA PRO A 21 -19.02 -30.00 21.28
C PRO A 21 -19.34 -28.52 21.49
N VAL A 22 -18.56 -27.86 22.34
CA VAL A 22 -18.62 -26.40 22.48
C VAL A 22 -18.19 -25.83 21.13
N GLN A 23 -19.15 -25.48 20.28
CA GLN A 23 -18.88 -24.71 19.09
C GLN A 23 -18.45 -23.32 19.54
N ARG A 24 -17.14 -23.11 19.66
CA ARG A 24 -16.58 -21.77 19.67
C ARG A 24 -16.97 -21.13 18.35
N ARG A 25 -17.85 -20.13 18.40
CA ARG A 25 -17.96 -19.16 17.32
C ARG A 25 -16.59 -18.48 17.24
N GLY A 26 -15.78 -18.87 16.27
CA GLY A 26 -14.67 -18.03 15.85
C GLY A 26 -15.30 -16.76 15.31
N TYR A 27 -15.25 -15.68 16.09
CA TYR A 27 -15.38 -14.36 15.48
C TYR A 27 -14.30 -14.29 14.41
N ALA A 28 -14.67 -13.84 13.21
CA ALA A 28 -13.71 -13.61 12.14
C ALA A 28 -12.48 -12.91 12.73
N GLU A 29 -11.32 -13.55 12.58
CA GLU A 29 -10.04 -12.92 12.90
C GLU A 29 -10.07 -11.57 12.20
N ALA A 30 -9.92 -10.47 12.95
CA ALA A 30 -10.00 -9.13 12.40
C ALA A 30 -9.00 -9.07 11.24
N VAL A 31 -9.52 -9.06 10.01
CA VAL A 31 -8.69 -8.86 8.83
C VAL A 31 -8.03 -7.51 9.07
N SER A 32 -6.70 -7.49 9.12
CA SER A 32 -5.99 -6.26 9.41
C SER A 32 -6.39 -5.23 8.36
N ASP A 33 -7.10 -4.17 8.77
CA ASP A 33 -7.49 -3.04 7.91
C ASP A 33 -6.27 -2.17 7.52
N LYS A 34 -5.07 -2.75 7.54
CA LYS A 34 -3.78 -2.09 7.34
C LYS A 34 -3.01 -2.78 6.24
N ILE A 35 -2.27 -1.96 5.50
CA ILE A 35 -1.29 -2.39 4.50
C ILE A 35 0.10 -2.32 5.13
N LYS A 36 0.93 -3.30 4.86
CA LYS A 36 2.37 -3.24 5.16
C LYS A 36 3.09 -2.58 4.00
N LEU A 37 3.39 -1.29 4.14
CA LEU A 37 4.10 -0.52 3.12
C LEU A 37 5.61 -0.68 3.26
N SER A 38 6.27 -0.97 2.15
CA SER A 38 7.71 -0.79 1.97
C SER A 38 7.94 0.16 0.81
N LEU A 39 8.66 1.25 1.06
CA LEU A 39 9.05 2.23 0.04
C LEU A 39 10.56 2.28 -0.02
N ASN A 40 11.09 1.91 -1.18
CA ASN A 40 12.49 1.61 -1.37
C ASN A 40 13.05 2.42 -2.54
N LEU A 41 14.14 3.13 -2.27
CA LEU A 41 15.02 3.74 -3.24
C LEU A 41 16.33 2.92 -3.29
N PRO A 42 17.11 2.98 -4.37
CA PRO A 42 18.39 2.28 -4.44
C PRO A 42 19.37 2.67 -3.32
N HIS A 43 19.34 3.95 -2.92
CA HIS A 43 20.24 4.51 -1.90
C HIS A 43 19.63 4.53 -0.48
N GLN A 44 18.31 4.50 -0.34
CA GLN A 44 17.63 4.64 0.94
C GLN A 44 16.33 3.81 1.01
N LYS A 45 16.04 3.26 2.19
CA LYS A 45 14.73 2.66 2.50
C LYS A 45 13.92 3.67 3.32
N VAL A 46 12.91 4.29 2.71
CA VAL A 46 12.08 5.30 3.39
C VAL A 46 11.09 4.62 4.33
N TYR A 47 10.44 3.54 3.88
CA TYR A 47 9.55 2.73 4.70
C TYR A 47 9.98 1.27 4.69
N THR A 48 9.95 0.62 5.86
CA THR A 48 10.26 -0.81 6.01
C THR A 48 9.09 -1.52 6.71
N SER A 49 8.20 -2.14 5.93
CA SER A 49 7.04 -2.89 6.45
C SER A 49 6.23 -2.13 7.50
N HIS A 50 5.96 -0.85 7.23
CA HIS A 50 5.21 0.02 8.12
C HIS A 50 3.70 -0.19 7.90
N ASP A 51 2.94 -0.24 8.98
CA ASP A 51 1.49 -0.38 8.90
C ASP A 51 0.86 0.98 8.54
N VAL A 52 0.18 1.02 7.39
CA VAL A 52 -0.49 2.21 6.86
C VAL A 52 -1.95 1.89 6.54
N VAL A 53 -2.82 2.91 6.56
CA VAL A 53 -4.25 2.72 6.31
C VAL A 53 -4.51 2.75 4.81
N GLN A 54 -3.95 3.75 4.13
CA GLN A 54 -4.16 4.00 2.71
C GLN A 54 -2.88 4.55 2.08
N VAL A 55 -2.65 4.19 0.82
CA VAL A 55 -1.57 4.75 0.01
C VAL A 55 -2.15 5.20 -1.34
N ASN A 56 -2.02 6.47 -1.66
CA ASN A 56 -2.39 7.03 -2.95
C ASN A 56 -1.15 7.07 -3.84
N ILE A 57 -1.23 6.46 -5.01
CA ILE A 57 -0.13 6.37 -5.97
C ILE A 57 -0.52 6.99 -7.31
N ALA A 58 0.48 7.57 -7.98
CA ALA A 58 0.38 8.03 -9.36
C ALA A 58 0.83 6.90 -10.31
N ALA A 59 -0.12 6.09 -10.79
CA ALA A 59 0.16 5.06 -11.78
C ALA A 59 0.01 5.60 -13.21
N GLU A 60 0.58 4.87 -14.17
CA GLU A 60 0.42 5.14 -15.60
C GLU A 60 -1.06 5.07 -16.04
N SER A 61 -1.82 4.15 -15.44
CA SER A 61 -3.25 3.99 -15.67
C SER A 61 -4.11 5.09 -15.05
N GLY A 62 -3.53 5.93 -14.18
CA GLY A 62 -4.23 6.99 -13.45
C GLY A 62 -3.82 7.05 -11.97
N GLU A 63 -4.50 7.90 -11.21
CA GLU A 63 -4.31 7.94 -9.75
C GLU A 63 -5.12 6.83 -9.07
N MET A 64 -4.50 6.11 -8.14
CA MET A 64 -5.13 4.99 -7.44
C MET A 64 -4.89 5.06 -5.94
N GLY A 65 -5.94 4.86 -5.15
CA GLY A 65 -5.86 4.68 -3.70
C GLY A 65 -5.88 3.19 -3.33
N LEU A 66 -4.79 2.68 -2.76
CA LEU A 66 -4.68 1.31 -2.29
C LEU A 66 -5.04 1.25 -0.81
N LEU A 67 -5.97 0.35 -0.49
CA LEU A 67 -6.44 0.02 0.86
C LEU A 67 -6.10 -1.44 1.19
N ALA A 68 -6.35 -1.84 2.45
CA ALA A 68 -6.19 -3.23 2.86
C ALA A 68 -7.03 -4.18 2.00
N ASN A 69 -6.48 -5.35 1.68
CA ASN A 69 -7.09 -6.38 0.83
C ASN A 69 -7.39 -5.94 -0.61
N HIS A 70 -6.60 -5.01 -1.15
CA HIS A 70 -6.63 -4.69 -2.58
C HIS A 70 -6.22 -5.91 -3.43
N VAL A 71 -6.69 -5.95 -4.68
CA VAL A 71 -6.33 -7.00 -5.64
C VAL A 71 -4.81 -6.96 -5.87
N PRO A 72 -4.12 -8.11 -5.86
CA PRO A 72 -2.71 -8.15 -6.21
C PRO A 72 -2.48 -7.66 -7.64
N SER A 73 -1.66 -6.62 -7.79
CA SER A 73 -1.39 -5.96 -9.06
C SER A 73 0.04 -5.44 -9.11
N ILE A 74 0.56 -5.28 -10.33
CA ILE A 74 1.83 -4.64 -10.62
C ILE A 74 1.52 -3.47 -11.53
N GLU A 75 1.86 -2.28 -11.09
CA GLU A 75 1.56 -1.04 -11.79
C GLU A 75 2.84 -0.23 -11.97
N GLN A 76 3.02 0.32 -13.17
CA GLN A 76 4.09 1.28 -13.44
C GLN A 76 3.68 2.64 -12.87
N LEU A 77 4.62 3.31 -12.22
CA LEU A 77 4.44 4.63 -11.64
C LEU A 77 4.95 5.69 -12.61
N LYS A 78 4.11 6.69 -12.83
CA LYS A 78 4.50 7.93 -13.51
C LYS A 78 5.17 8.89 -12.52
N PRO A 79 5.96 9.87 -12.98
CA PRO A 79 6.47 10.92 -12.11
C PRO A 79 5.31 11.65 -11.43
N GLY A 80 5.32 11.73 -10.11
CA GLY A 80 4.16 12.28 -9.40
C GLY A 80 4.21 12.16 -7.89
N LEU A 81 3.13 12.65 -7.26
CA LEU A 81 2.96 12.64 -5.83
C LEU A 81 2.43 11.29 -5.34
N ILE A 82 3.02 10.80 -4.26
CA ILE A 82 2.52 9.67 -3.48
C ILE A 82 2.18 10.18 -2.10
N GLU A 83 0.98 9.83 -1.65
CA GLU A 83 0.51 10.15 -0.31
C GLU A 83 0.35 8.87 0.50
N VAL A 84 0.99 8.85 1.66
CA VAL A 84 0.90 7.75 2.63
C VAL A 84 0.09 8.23 3.83
N ILE A 85 -1.05 7.58 4.08
CA ILE A 85 -1.94 7.92 5.19
C ILE A 85 -1.70 6.94 6.34
N GLU A 86 -1.15 7.46 7.43
CA GLU A 86 -0.88 6.72 8.67
C GLU A 86 -2.00 6.96 9.69
N GLU A 87 -2.29 5.96 10.55
CA GLU A 87 -3.42 6.02 11.50
C GLU A 87 -3.26 7.12 12.59
N SER A 88 -2.02 7.42 12.99
CA SER A 88 -1.73 8.37 14.09
C SER A 88 -0.94 9.61 13.67
N ALA A 89 -0.28 9.62 12.51
CA ALA A 89 0.72 10.63 12.16
C ALA A 89 0.30 11.58 11.02
N GLY A 90 -0.95 11.48 10.53
CA GLY A 90 -1.43 12.26 9.40
C GLY A 90 -0.96 11.69 8.05
N SER A 91 -1.10 12.49 6.99
CA SER A 91 -0.63 12.11 5.65
C SER A 91 0.78 12.64 5.40
N LYS A 92 1.65 11.79 4.85
CA LYS A 92 2.99 12.14 4.40
C LYS A 92 3.04 12.08 2.88
N GLN A 93 3.62 13.12 2.29
CA GLN A 93 3.62 13.33 0.85
C GLN A 93 5.06 13.25 0.33
N PHE A 94 5.26 12.41 -0.68
CA PHE A 94 6.53 12.19 -1.33
C PHE A 94 6.37 12.38 -2.83
N PHE A 95 7.28 13.11 -3.46
CA PHE A 95 7.36 13.15 -4.91
C PHE A 95 8.30 12.05 -5.39
N LEU A 96 7.84 11.18 -6.28
CA LEU A 96 8.65 10.12 -6.87
C LEU A 96 8.92 10.41 -8.34
N SER A 97 10.13 10.12 -8.81
CA SER A 97 10.52 10.28 -10.21
C SER A 97 9.88 9.26 -11.14
N GLY A 98 9.37 8.14 -10.60
CA GLY A 98 8.84 6.99 -11.33
C GLY A 98 9.37 5.67 -10.78
N GLY A 99 8.74 4.57 -11.20
CA GLY A 99 9.08 3.24 -10.70
C GLY A 99 7.97 2.21 -10.84
N PHE A 100 7.86 1.30 -9.87
CA PHE A 100 6.85 0.25 -9.84
C PHE A 100 6.22 0.11 -8.46
N ALA A 101 4.90 -0.01 -8.42
CA ALA A 101 4.13 -0.42 -7.26
C ALA A 101 3.68 -1.87 -7.44
N VAL A 102 4.00 -2.71 -6.45
CA VAL A 102 3.62 -4.12 -6.42
C VAL A 102 2.77 -4.36 -5.19
N MET A 103 1.47 -4.59 -5.41
CA MET A 103 0.57 -5.07 -4.38
C MET A 103 0.62 -6.59 -4.34
N ASN A 104 1.14 -7.15 -3.25
CA ASN A 104 1.23 -8.58 -3.06
C ASN A 104 -0.02 -9.14 -2.35
N PRO A 105 -0.27 -10.46 -2.48
CA PRO A 105 -1.19 -11.15 -1.58
C PRO A 105 -0.78 -10.93 -0.11
N ASN A 106 -1.76 -10.82 0.80
CA ASN A 106 -1.60 -10.50 2.22
C ASN A 106 -1.41 -9.00 2.56
N SER A 107 -1.90 -8.08 1.73
CA SER A 107 -1.88 -6.63 2.00
C SER A 107 -0.46 -6.08 2.21
N VAL A 108 0.51 -6.59 1.44
CA VAL A 108 1.90 -6.08 1.44
C VAL A 108 2.11 -5.26 0.17
N LEU A 109 2.33 -3.96 0.33
CA LEU A 109 2.59 -3.04 -0.77
C LEU A 109 4.08 -2.71 -0.81
N SER A 110 4.71 -2.99 -1.94
CA SER A 110 6.11 -2.65 -2.20
C SER A 110 6.18 -1.62 -3.31
N ILE A 111 6.65 -0.41 -2.97
CA ILE A 111 6.89 0.67 -3.90
C ILE A 111 8.40 0.79 -4.10
N ASN A 112 8.85 0.61 -5.33
CA ASN A 112 10.24 0.82 -5.72
C ASN A 112 10.31 2.00 -6.68
N ALA A 113 11.07 3.03 -6.34
CA ALA A 113 11.31 4.17 -7.21
C ALA A 113 12.81 4.44 -7.34
N VAL A 114 13.20 5.15 -8.39
CA VAL A 114 14.62 5.51 -8.60
C VAL A 114 15.01 6.63 -7.63
N GLU A 115 14.26 7.73 -7.66
CA GLU A 115 14.43 8.86 -6.74
C GLU A 115 13.09 9.23 -6.10
N GLY A 116 13.16 9.71 -4.86
CA GLY A 116 11.99 10.10 -4.10
C GLY A 116 12.32 10.98 -2.90
N PHE A 117 11.68 12.14 -2.80
CA PHE A 117 11.93 13.13 -1.75
C PHE A 117 10.61 13.70 -1.21
N PRO A 118 10.57 14.14 0.06
CA PRO A 118 9.42 14.86 0.59
C PRO A 118 9.25 16.22 -0.12
N LEU A 119 8.01 16.73 -0.15
CA LEU A 119 7.72 17.98 -0.88
C LEU A 119 8.47 19.21 -0.34
N GLU A 120 8.82 19.20 0.94
CA GLU A 120 9.52 20.29 1.62
C GLU A 120 10.96 20.52 1.14
N ASP A 121 11.57 19.51 0.52
CA ASP A 121 12.94 19.58 0.02
C ASP A 121 13.02 20.25 -1.38
N PHE A 122 11.88 20.52 -2.02
CA PHE A 122 11.85 21.10 -3.36
C PHE A 122 11.68 22.63 -3.37
N SER A 123 12.47 23.29 -4.22
CA SER A 123 12.36 24.74 -4.47
C SER A 123 11.56 25.01 -5.75
N ILE A 124 10.48 25.78 -5.63
CA ILE A 124 9.64 26.15 -6.78
C ILE A 124 10.37 27.04 -7.79
N GLU A 125 11.35 27.82 -7.35
CA GLU A 125 12.14 28.69 -8.23
C GLU A 125 13.08 27.88 -9.10
N ALA A 126 13.74 26.87 -8.52
CA ALA A 126 14.63 25.96 -9.24
C ALA A 126 13.86 25.17 -10.31
N VAL A 127 12.68 24.65 -9.95
CA VAL A 127 11.81 23.88 -10.86
C VAL A 127 11.39 24.74 -12.06
N ARG A 128 10.98 26.00 -11.83
CA ARG A 128 10.61 26.92 -12.92
C ARG A 128 11.77 27.27 -13.83
N SER A 129 12.97 27.45 -13.26
CA SER A 129 14.18 27.72 -14.03
C SER A 129 14.52 26.54 -14.94
N GLN A 130 14.52 25.32 -14.39
CA GLN A 130 14.80 24.08 -15.13
C GLN A 130 13.74 23.83 -16.21
N LEU A 131 12.46 24.08 -15.92
CA LEU A 131 11.38 23.91 -16.90
C LEU A 131 11.58 24.83 -18.10
N THR A 132 11.96 26.09 -17.85
CA THR A 132 12.25 27.07 -18.91
C THR A 132 13.48 26.66 -19.75
N GLU A 133 14.47 26.02 -19.13
CA GLU A 133 15.66 25.52 -19.83
C GLU A 133 15.32 24.30 -20.70
N ALA A 134 14.62 23.31 -20.13
CA ALA A 134 14.18 22.12 -20.86
C ALA A 134 13.27 22.47 -22.05
N GLN A 135 12.37 23.45 -21.90
CA GLN A 135 11.54 23.96 -23.01
C GLN A 135 12.34 24.58 -24.15
N LYS A 136 13.46 25.26 -23.85
CA LYS A 136 14.34 25.82 -24.88
C LYS A 136 15.06 24.71 -25.65
N VAL A 137 15.48 23.66 -24.96
CA VAL A 137 16.14 22.49 -25.58
C VAL A 137 15.14 21.74 -26.47
N ALA A 138 13.93 21.49 -25.97
CA ALA A 138 12.86 20.83 -26.72
C ALA A 138 12.43 21.61 -27.97
N SER A 139 12.46 22.94 -27.92
CA SER A 139 12.13 23.82 -29.07
C SER A 139 13.32 24.06 -30.01
N GLY A 140 14.51 23.55 -29.69
CA GLY A 140 15.71 23.69 -30.48
C GLY A 140 15.77 22.73 -31.68
N ASN A 141 16.83 22.85 -32.47
CA ASN A 141 17.11 21.95 -33.60
C ASN A 141 18.10 20.84 -33.21
N GLY A 142 17.94 20.28 -32.01
CA GLY A 142 18.80 19.20 -31.51
C GLY A 142 18.60 17.88 -32.26
N SER A 143 19.41 16.89 -31.88
CA SER A 143 19.17 15.50 -32.29
C SER A 143 17.82 14.99 -31.76
N VAL A 144 17.24 14.00 -32.42
CA VAL A 144 15.94 13.43 -32.02
C VAL A 144 15.98 12.89 -30.58
N THR A 145 17.14 12.40 -30.14
CA THR A 145 17.36 11.90 -28.78
C THR A 145 17.36 13.02 -27.74
N GLU A 146 18.03 14.14 -28.01
CA GLU A 146 18.05 15.30 -27.10
C GLU A 146 16.66 15.92 -26.94
N ILE A 147 15.89 15.99 -28.03
CA ILE A 147 14.51 16.49 -28.00
C ILE A 147 13.62 15.53 -27.18
N ALA A 148 13.81 14.21 -27.32
CA ALA A 148 13.05 13.22 -26.55
C ALA A 148 13.38 13.29 -25.05
N GLU A 149 14.66 13.42 -24.68
CA GLU A 149 15.08 13.60 -23.28
C GLU A 149 14.52 14.87 -22.67
N ALA A 150 14.57 15.99 -23.41
CA ALA A 150 13.99 17.26 -22.97
C ALA A 150 12.47 17.16 -22.74
N ASN A 151 11.74 16.41 -23.56
CA ASN A 151 10.31 16.20 -23.37
C ASN A 151 10.00 15.39 -22.09
N ILE A 152 10.81 14.37 -21.79
CA ILE A 152 10.67 13.59 -20.54
C ILE A 152 10.98 14.49 -19.33
N GLU A 153 12.01 15.33 -19.43
CA GLU A 153 12.36 16.28 -18.38
C GLU A 153 11.22 17.29 -18.13
N ILE A 154 10.61 17.83 -19.19
CA ILE A 154 9.44 18.71 -19.10
C ILE A 154 8.28 18.00 -18.39
N GLU A 155 7.98 16.75 -18.75
CA GLU A 155 6.89 15.97 -18.13
C GLU A 155 7.08 15.82 -16.61
N VAL A 156 8.31 15.49 -16.17
CA VAL A 156 8.64 15.37 -14.76
C VAL A 156 8.51 16.73 -14.04
N LEU A 157 9.05 17.80 -14.62
CA LEU A 157 9.06 19.13 -14.02
C LEU A 157 7.66 19.75 -13.95
N GLU A 158 6.82 19.53 -14.95
CA GLU A 158 5.42 19.94 -14.95
C GLU A 158 4.63 19.22 -13.84
N SER A 159 4.84 17.90 -13.71
CA SER A 159 4.22 17.10 -12.65
C SER A 159 4.65 17.57 -11.25
N LEU A 160 5.93 17.91 -11.09
CA LEU A 160 6.49 18.44 -9.84
C LEU A 160 5.95 19.85 -9.55
N GLN A 161 5.86 20.72 -10.57
CA GLN A 161 5.26 22.04 -10.44
C GLN A 161 3.78 21.97 -10.04
N ALA A 162 3.04 20.99 -10.54
CA ALA A 162 1.65 20.75 -10.16
C ALA A 162 1.51 20.30 -8.70
N ALA A 163 2.46 19.50 -8.20
CA ALA A 163 2.48 19.02 -6.82
C ALA A 163 2.87 20.08 -5.79
N LEU A 164 3.66 21.10 -6.17
CA LEU A 164 4.11 22.19 -5.29
C LEU A 164 3.13 23.37 -5.15
N LYS A 165 1.96 23.31 -5.79
CA LYS A 165 1.00 24.41 -5.84
C LYS A 165 0.19 24.63 -4.57
#